data_AF-A0A1B8QKY3-F1
#
_entry.id   AF-A0A1B8QKY3-F1
#
_cell.length_a   1.000
_cell.length_b   1.000
_cell.length_c   1.000
_cell.angle_alpha   90.00
_cell.angle_beta   90.00
_cell.angle_gamma   90.00
#
_symmetry.space_group_name_H-M   'P 1'
#
loop_
_entity.id
_entity.type
_entity.pdbx_description
1 polymer ?
#
loop_
_entity_poly.entity_id
_entity_poly.type
_entity_poly.pdbx_seq_one_letter_code
_entity_poly.pdbx_strand_id
1 'polypeptide(L)'
;MSANTRRRLQQLIANCQISDEVNHIANELIKEVNVQSGFGLANFLNVDSKLDNFAAVRAWVNKHYRSLNTDNDDENLNIFKHKFYECLPMTA
;
A
#
# COMPACT_ATOMS: atom_id res chain seq x y z
N MET A 1 16.95 13.97 17.52
CA MET A 1 16.26 12.79 16.95
C MET A 1 16.93 12.37 15.66
N SER A 2 17.32 11.09 15.52
CA SER A 2 17.94 10.57 14.29
C SER A 2 16.92 10.46 13.15
N ALA A 3 17.38 10.50 11.89
CA ALA A 3 16.51 10.32 10.71
C ALA A 3 15.79 8.96 10.72
N ASN A 4 16.43 7.91 11.25
CA ASN A 4 15.84 6.58 11.38
C ASN A 4 14.69 6.55 12.39
N THR A 5 14.82 7.25 13.51
CA THR A 5 13.74 7.36 14.51
C THR A 5 12.52 8.08 13.92
N ARG A 6 12.76 9.13 13.11
CA ARG A 6 11.68 9.86 12.42
C ARG A 6 10.96 8.99 11.38
N ARG A 7 11.69 8.22 10.58
CA ARG A 7 11.10 7.27 9.61
C ARG A 7 10.27 6.18 10.28
N ARG A 8 10.78 5.57 11.37
CA ARG A 8 10.02 4.57 12.14
C ARG A 8 8.74 5.15 12.73
N LEU A 9 8.79 6.37 13.26
CA LEU A 9 7.60 7.06 13.77
C LEU A 9 6.59 7.34 12.66
N GLN A 10 7.04 7.78 11.48
CA GLN A 10 6.14 7.99 10.33
C GLN A 10 5.50 6.68 9.86
N GLN A 11 6.26 5.58 9.81
CA GLN A 11 5.73 4.25 9.50
C GLN A 11 4.72 3.78 10.55
N LEU A 12 5.01 3.99 11.83
CA LEU A 12 4.09 3.62 12.92
C LEU A 12 2.81 4.46 12.91
N ILE A 13 2.91 5.77 12.66
CA ILE A 13 1.74 6.65 12.56
C ILE A 13 0.88 6.29 11.35
N ALA A 14 1.52 6.00 10.20
CA ALA A 14 0.82 5.49 9.03
C ALA A 14 0.12 4.17 9.35
N ASN A 15 0.77 3.24 10.06
CA ASN A 15 0.18 1.96 10.45
C ASN A 15 -0.91 2.08 11.52
N CYS A 16 -0.83 3.04 12.45
CA CYS A 16 -1.79 3.23 13.54
C CYS A 16 -3.12 3.87 13.09
N GLN A 17 -3.20 4.43 11.89
CA GLN A 17 -4.45 5.01 11.34
C GLN A 17 -5.13 4.10 10.30
N ILE A 18 -4.58 2.90 10.07
CA ILE A 18 -5.07 1.93 9.11
C ILE A 18 -5.87 0.86 9.88
N SER A 19 -7.12 0.60 9.47
CA SER A 19 -7.93 -0.46 10.08
C SER A 19 -7.32 -1.85 9.83
N ASP A 20 -7.65 -2.82 10.67
CA ASP A 20 -7.16 -4.20 10.51
C ASP A 20 -7.54 -4.78 9.14
N GLU A 21 -8.71 -4.42 8.63
CA GLU A 21 -9.23 -4.81 7.32
C GLU A 21 -8.38 -4.26 6.16
N VAL A 22 -8.03 -2.96 6.19
CA VAL A 22 -7.13 -2.35 5.21
C VAL A 22 -5.75 -3.00 5.26
N ASN A 23 -5.25 -3.28 6.46
CA ASN A 23 -3.98 -3.98 6.62
C ASN A 23 -4.04 -5.41 6.08
N HIS A 24 -5.16 -6.12 6.28
CA HIS A 24 -5.38 -7.46 5.75
C HIS A 24 -5.31 -7.45 4.23
N ILE A 25 -6.13 -6.61 3.57
CA ILE A 25 -6.17 -6.50 2.11
C ILE A 25 -4.82 -6.05 1.54
N ALA A 26 -4.14 -5.09 2.17
CA ALA A 26 -2.83 -4.67 1.74
C ALA A 26 -1.78 -5.78 1.82
N ASN A 27 -1.83 -6.62 2.87
CA ASN A 27 -0.92 -7.75 3.01
C ASN A 27 -1.21 -8.84 1.98
N GLU A 28 -2.48 -9.15 1.69
CA GLU A 28 -2.84 -10.09 0.63
C GLU A 28 -2.42 -9.57 -0.74
N LEU A 29 -2.64 -8.28 -1.03
CA LEU A 29 -2.17 -7.66 -2.27
C LEU A 29 -0.65 -7.77 -2.42
N ILE A 30 0.12 -7.46 -1.36
CA ILE A 30 1.58 -7.56 -1.35
C ILE A 30 2.05 -8.97 -1.75
N LYS A 31 1.38 -10.01 -1.23
CA LYS A 31 1.69 -11.41 -1.57
C LYS A 31 1.31 -11.73 -3.01
N GLU A 32 0.08 -11.40 -3.41
CA GLU A 32 -0.52 -11.71 -4.71
C GLU A 32 0.27 -11.12 -5.89
N VAL A 33 0.77 -9.89 -5.75
CA VAL A 33 1.55 -9.23 -6.81
C VAL A 33 3.07 -9.36 -6.59
N ASN A 34 3.49 -10.16 -5.59
CA ASN A 34 4.87 -10.43 -5.23
C ASN A 34 5.71 -9.15 -5.07
N VAL A 35 5.23 -8.19 -4.28
CA VAL A 35 5.94 -6.94 -4.01
C VAL A 35 7.28 -7.25 -3.37
N GLN A 36 8.35 -6.75 -3.96
CA GLN A 36 9.70 -6.95 -3.42
C GLN A 36 9.99 -5.94 -2.31
N SER A 37 10.75 -6.37 -1.30
CA SER A 37 11.33 -5.44 -0.32
C SER A 37 12.22 -4.42 -1.01
N GLY A 38 12.19 -3.16 -0.59
CA GLY A 38 12.99 -2.10 -1.19
C GLY A 38 12.25 -0.77 -1.23
N PHE A 39 12.63 0.07 -2.19
CA PHE A 39 12.07 1.41 -2.40
C PHE A 39 11.78 1.66 -3.88
N GLY A 40 10.99 2.68 -4.18
CA GLY A 40 10.68 3.14 -5.53
C GLY A 40 9.22 2.93 -5.93
N LEU A 41 8.53 1.96 -5.34
CA LEU A 41 7.12 1.70 -5.63
C LEU A 41 6.21 2.89 -5.25
N ALA A 42 6.58 3.62 -4.19
CA ALA A 42 5.87 4.81 -3.74
C ALA A 42 5.67 5.89 -4.82
N ASN A 43 6.62 6.01 -5.75
CA ASN A 43 6.54 7.00 -6.83
C ASN A 43 5.43 6.64 -7.84
N PHE A 44 5.25 5.35 -8.13
CA PHE A 44 4.21 4.87 -9.04
C PHE A 44 2.82 4.93 -8.39
N LEU A 45 2.76 4.66 -7.09
CA LEU A 45 1.52 4.68 -6.32
C LEU A 45 1.06 6.09 -5.91
N ASN A 46 1.84 7.14 -6.24
CA ASN A 46 1.55 8.52 -5.87
C ASN A 46 1.26 8.69 -4.36
N VAL A 47 2.16 8.12 -3.54
CA VAL A 47 2.22 8.25 -2.07
C VAL A 47 3.57 8.84 -1.66
N ASP A 48 3.82 9.06 -0.35
CA ASP A 48 5.09 9.63 0.11
C ASP A 48 6.28 8.77 -0.36
N SER A 49 7.16 9.37 -1.16
CA SER A 49 8.30 8.71 -1.82
C SER A 49 9.34 8.14 -0.84
N LYS A 50 9.26 8.49 0.45
CA LYS A 50 10.12 7.96 1.52
C LYS A 50 9.67 6.60 2.03
N LEU A 51 8.48 6.14 1.66
CA LEU A 51 7.96 4.85 2.06
C LEU A 51 8.71 3.73 1.34
N ASP A 52 9.07 2.69 2.09
CA ASP A 52 9.46 1.41 1.49
C ASP A 52 8.27 0.81 0.72
N ASN A 53 8.55 -0.16 -0.15
CA ASN A 53 7.54 -0.74 -1.03
C ASN A 53 6.32 -1.29 -0.28
N PHE A 54 6.51 -1.92 0.89
CA PHE A 54 5.39 -2.46 1.67
C PHE A 54 4.55 -1.35 2.31
N ALA A 55 5.20 -0.37 2.91
CA ALA A 55 4.53 0.79 3.48
C ALA A 55 3.81 1.62 2.41
N ALA A 56 4.38 1.70 1.20
CA ALA A 56 3.79 2.36 0.06
C ALA A 56 2.48 1.66 -0.37
N VAL A 57 2.48 0.33 -0.48
CA VAL A 57 1.25 -0.42 -0.78
C VAL A 57 0.19 -0.20 0.30
N ARG A 58 0.54 -0.30 1.58
CA ARG A 58 -0.42 -0.07 2.69
C ARG A 58 -1.02 1.33 2.67
N ALA A 59 -0.18 2.36 2.46
CA ALA A 59 -0.64 3.73 2.34
C ALA A 59 -1.57 3.93 1.12
N TRP A 60 -1.23 3.28 0.00
CA TRP A 60 -2.02 3.33 -1.22
C TRP A 60 -3.37 2.63 -1.07
N VAL A 61 -3.41 1.42 -0.49
CA VAL A 61 -4.67 0.71 -0.20
C VAL A 61 -5.54 1.56 0.73
N ASN A 62 -4.99 2.09 1.83
CA ASN A 62 -5.74 2.94 2.76
C ASN A 62 -6.35 4.18 2.09
N LYS A 63 -5.61 4.83 1.16
CA LYS A 63 -6.08 5.99 0.40
C LYS A 63 -7.31 5.67 -0.45
N HIS A 64 -7.39 4.46 -0.99
CA HIS A 64 -8.45 4.04 -1.92
C HIS A 64 -9.54 3.18 -1.23
N TYR A 65 -9.27 2.67 -0.02
CA TYR A 65 -10.20 1.80 0.70
C TYR A 65 -11.54 2.46 1.00
N ARG A 66 -11.52 3.74 1.40
CA ARG A 66 -12.74 4.52 1.67
C ARG A 66 -13.66 4.73 0.46
N SER A 67 -13.19 4.39 -0.75
CA SER A 67 -13.98 4.47 -1.99
C SER A 67 -14.58 3.13 -2.41
N LEU A 68 -14.34 2.06 -1.65
CA LEU A 68 -14.97 0.76 -1.89
C LEU A 68 -16.41 0.79 -1.36
N ASN A 69 -17.31 0.14 -2.11
CA ASN A 69 -18.72 0.02 -1.77
C ASN A 69 -19.12 -1.46 -1.54
N THR A 70 -18.16 -2.34 -1.31
CA THR A 70 -18.40 -3.78 -1.10
C THR A 70 -17.73 -4.24 0.19
N ASP A 71 -18.48 -5.02 0.97
CA ASP A 71 -18.03 -5.65 2.23
C ASP A 71 -17.37 -7.03 1.95
N ASN A 72 -17.00 -7.29 0.69
CA ASN A 72 -16.37 -8.55 0.26
C ASN A 72 -14.87 -8.36 0.01
N ASP A 73 -14.06 -8.98 0.86
CA ASP A 73 -12.59 -8.91 0.81
C ASP A 73 -11.98 -9.44 -0.49
N ASP A 74 -12.50 -10.53 -1.06
CA ASP A 74 -11.98 -11.12 -2.30
C ASP A 74 -12.26 -10.21 -3.52
N GLU A 75 -13.44 -9.60 -3.54
CA GLU A 75 -13.81 -8.62 -4.56
C GLU A 75 -12.95 -7.36 -4.43
N ASN A 76 -12.79 -6.87 -3.20
CA ASN A 76 -11.92 -5.75 -2.88
C ASN A 76 -10.47 -6.01 -3.32
N LEU A 77 -9.93 -7.19 -3.03
CA LEU A 77 -8.57 -7.58 -3.40
C LEU A 77 -8.40 -7.59 -4.92
N ASN A 78 -9.35 -8.14 -5.68
CA ASN A 78 -9.30 -8.13 -7.14
C ASN A 78 -9.35 -6.71 -7.72
N ILE A 79 -10.21 -5.84 -7.17
CA ILE A 79 -10.27 -4.41 -7.55
C ILE A 79 -8.92 -3.75 -7.31
N PHE A 80 -8.31 -3.98 -6.15
CA PHE A 80 -7.00 -3.42 -5.83
C PHE A 80 -5.90 -3.96 -6.74
N LYS A 81 -5.92 -5.25 -7.09
CA LYS A 81 -4.95 -5.86 -8.00
C LYS A 81 -5.00 -5.20 -9.37
N HIS A 82 -6.19 -5.02 -9.93
CA HIS A 82 -6.36 -4.31 -11.21
C HIS A 82 -5.85 -2.86 -11.14
N LYS A 83 -6.31 -2.08 -10.15
CA LYS A 83 -5.87 -0.68 -9.97
C LYS A 83 -4.36 -0.57 -9.72
N PHE A 84 -3.76 -1.54 -9.04
CA PHE A 84 -2.33 -1.56 -8.77
C PHE A 84 -1.53 -1.69 -10.06
N TYR A 85 -1.93 -2.61 -10.95
CA TYR A 85 -1.26 -2.76 -12.25
C TYR A 85 -1.44 -1.55 -13.17
N GLU A 86 -2.57 -0.84 -13.11
CA GLU A 86 -2.77 0.43 -13.83
C GLU A 86 -1.81 1.53 -13.37
N CYS A 87 -1.32 1.47 -12.13
CA CYS A 87 -0.36 2.44 -11.60
C CYS A 87 1.08 2.15 -12.05
N LEU A 88 1.37 0.93 -12.51
CA LEU A 88 2.70 0.54 -12.93
C LEU A 88 2.92 0.93 -14.40
N PRO A 89 4.16 1.32 -14.79
CA PRO A 89 4.47 1.53 -16.19
C PRO A 89 4.22 0.22 -16.94
N MET A 90 3.59 0.29 -18.12
CA MET A 90 3.52 -0.86 -19.02
C MET A 90 4.95 -1.32 -19.30
N THR A 91 5.31 -2.50 -18.80
CA THR A 91 6.50 -3.20 -19.26
C THR A 91 6.22 -3.63 -20.70
N ALA A 92 6.81 -2.90 -21.65
CA ALA A 92 6.87 -3.28 -23.05
C ALA A 92 7.72 -4.55 -23.23
#